data_AF-A0A519MU84-F1
#
_entry.id   AF-A0A519MU84-F1
#
_cell.length_a   1.000
_cell.length_b   1.000
_cell.length_c   1.000
_cell.angle_alpha   90.00
_cell.angle_beta   90.00
_cell.angle_gamma   90.00
#
_symmetry.space_group_name_H-M   'P 1'
#
loop_
_entity.id
_entity.type
_entity.pdbx_description
1 polymer ?
#
loop_
_entity_poly.entity_id
_entity_poly.type
_entity_poly.pdbx_seq_one_letter_code
_entity_poly.pdbx_strand_id
1 'polypeptide(L)'
;MADLLNPAAGYGFHNRERFSLHDRLKSFEASGCMALALIHHITLSGNVPFSFSAEYFASLSKNLLIEFPTRDDSWVKFLLESKREFKAHFDFYTVGNFENDYSEYFEIVEKRDIPGAERILYFMKRREP
;
A
#
# COMPACT_ATOMS: atom_id res chain seq x y z
N MET A 1 -7.07 14.11 7.53
CA MET A 1 -6.53 12.87 6.93
C MET A 1 -6.38 13.13 5.43
N ALA A 2 -5.23 12.82 4.82
CA ALA A 2 -4.99 13.07 3.39
C ALA A 2 -5.43 11.84 2.56
N ASP A 3 -5.94 12.08 1.36
CA ASP A 3 -6.24 11.01 0.40
C ASP A 3 -4.94 10.61 -0.32
N LEU A 4 -4.53 9.35 -0.18
CA LEU A 4 -3.32 8.85 -0.83
C LEU A 4 -3.54 8.54 -2.32
N LEU A 5 -4.78 8.25 -2.71
CA LEU A 5 -5.15 8.02 -4.12
C LEU A 5 -5.32 9.33 -4.90
N ASN A 6 -5.45 10.45 -4.19
CA ASN A 6 -5.46 11.80 -4.74
C ASN A 6 -4.66 12.76 -3.84
N PRO A 7 -3.32 12.60 -3.76
CA PRO A 7 -2.49 13.35 -2.84
C PRO A 7 -2.48 14.83 -3.22
N ALA A 8 -2.44 15.70 -2.21
CA ALA A 8 -2.34 17.14 -2.44
C ALA A 8 -1.10 17.46 -3.29
N ALA A 9 -1.33 18.02 -4.48
CA ALA A 9 -0.28 18.50 -5.36
C ALA A 9 0.40 19.74 -4.77
N GLY A 10 1.57 20.10 -5.30
CA GLY A 10 2.15 21.42 -5.04
C GLY A 10 1.29 22.51 -5.69
N TYR A 11 1.10 23.64 -5.02
CA TYR A 11 0.22 24.72 -5.50
C TYR A 11 0.77 26.12 -5.17
N GLY A 12 0.12 27.17 -5.71
CA GLY A 12 0.52 28.58 -5.64
C GLY A 12 1.30 29.04 -6.88
N PHE A 13 1.96 30.20 -6.82
CA PHE A 13 2.69 30.72 -8.00
C PHE A 13 3.71 29.69 -8.50
N HIS A 14 3.59 29.30 -9.78
CA HIS A 14 4.45 28.30 -10.41
C HIS A 14 4.46 26.91 -9.71
N ASN A 15 3.39 26.55 -8.98
CA ASN A 15 3.25 25.30 -8.20
C ASN A 15 4.35 25.09 -7.14
N ARG A 16 4.93 26.17 -6.60
CA ARG A 16 6.08 26.11 -5.68
C ARG A 16 5.85 26.77 -4.32
N GLU A 17 4.71 27.40 -4.11
CA GLU A 17 4.42 28.09 -2.85
C GLU A 17 4.14 27.09 -1.72
N ARG A 18 3.53 25.96 -2.06
CA ARG A 18 3.24 24.86 -1.14
C ARG A 18 3.76 23.56 -1.73
N PHE A 19 4.49 22.82 -0.93
CA PHE A 19 5.01 21.49 -1.28
C PHE A 19 3.89 20.47 -1.41
N SER A 20 4.06 19.51 -2.34
CA SER A 20 3.15 18.37 -2.45
C SER A 20 3.19 17.52 -1.19
N LEU A 21 2.18 16.66 -0.99
CA LEU A 21 2.19 15.70 0.11
C LEU A 21 3.47 14.85 0.08
N HIS A 22 3.88 14.41 -1.11
CA HIS A 22 5.07 13.60 -1.32
C HIS A 22 6.36 14.31 -0.92
N ASP A 23 6.55 15.56 -1.34
CA ASP A 23 7.74 16.34 -1.01
C ASP A 23 7.86 16.54 0.51
N ARG A 24 6.74 16.82 1.17
CA ARG A 24 6.70 16.92 2.63
C ARG A 24 7.07 15.60 3.29
N LEU A 25 6.48 14.49 2.85
CA LEU A 25 6.79 13.16 3.41
C LEU A 25 8.26 12.80 3.24
N LYS A 26 8.85 13.08 2.08
CA LYS A 26 10.28 12.89 1.85
C LYS A 26 11.15 13.76 2.75
N SER A 27 10.78 15.02 2.99
CA SER A 27 11.53 15.91 3.88
C SER A 27 11.54 15.50 5.35
N PHE A 28 10.60 14.64 5.79
CA PHE A 28 10.57 14.13 7.16
C PHE A 28 11.61 13.04 7.43
N GLU A 29 12.24 12.48 6.38
CA GLU A 29 13.24 11.39 6.48
C GLU A 29 12.80 10.26 7.44
N ALA A 30 11.53 9.87 7.36
CA ALA A 30 10.95 8.91 8.28
C ALA A 30 11.72 7.58 8.23
N SER A 31 12.12 7.08 9.40
CA SER A 31 12.82 5.80 9.52
C SER A 31 11.94 4.61 9.12
N GLY A 32 10.61 4.77 9.12
CA GLY A 32 9.67 3.76 8.64
C GLY A 32 8.29 4.31 8.31
N CYS A 33 7.53 3.51 7.57
CA CYS A 33 6.15 3.76 7.15
C CYS A 33 5.24 2.65 7.69
N MET A 34 4.01 3.00 8.04
CA MET A 34 2.96 2.05 8.45
C MET A 34 1.77 2.15 7.50
N ALA A 35 1.39 1.04 6.88
CA ALA A 35 0.25 0.92 5.98
C ALA A 35 -0.70 -0.16 6.51
N LEU A 36 -1.49 0.18 7.53
CA LEU A 36 -2.33 -0.79 8.24
C LEU A 36 -3.71 -0.92 7.57
N ALA A 37 -3.95 -2.07 6.92
CA ALA A 37 -5.14 -2.37 6.12
C ALA A 37 -5.40 -1.33 5.01
N LEU A 38 -4.37 -0.61 4.60
CA LEU A 38 -4.46 0.42 3.57
C LEU A 38 -4.43 -0.19 2.16
N ILE A 39 -3.79 -1.36 2.03
CA ILE A 39 -3.50 -1.97 0.73
C ILE A 39 -4.75 -2.36 -0.05
N HIS A 40 -5.82 -2.84 0.61
CA HIS A 40 -7.08 -3.14 -0.10
C HIS A 40 -7.76 -1.87 -0.61
N HIS A 41 -7.60 -0.72 0.05
CA HIS A 41 -8.14 0.55 -0.46
C HIS A 41 -7.37 0.99 -1.70
N ILE A 42 -6.04 0.87 -1.67
CA ILE A 42 -5.19 1.22 -2.80
C ILE A 42 -5.49 0.32 -4.00
N THR A 43 -5.49 -1.00 -3.79
CA THR A 43 -5.60 -1.96 -4.89
C THR A 43 -7.04 -2.19 -5.34
N LEU A 44 -8.00 -2.40 -4.45
CA LEU A 44 -9.37 -2.75 -4.83
C LEU A 44 -10.24 -1.52 -5.08
N SER A 45 -10.08 -0.45 -4.30
CA SER A 45 -10.84 0.80 -4.53
C SER A 45 -10.14 1.69 -5.57
N GLY A 46 -8.83 1.89 -5.44
CA GLY A 46 -8.03 2.73 -6.33
C GLY A 46 -7.58 2.07 -7.63
N ASN A 47 -7.79 0.75 -7.80
CA ASN A 47 -7.33 -0.02 -8.96
C ASN A 47 -5.81 0.06 -9.20
N VAL A 48 -5.02 0.22 -8.13
CA VAL A 48 -3.56 0.34 -8.21
C VAL A 48 -2.91 -1.04 -8.02
N PRO A 49 -2.08 -1.52 -8.99
CA PRO A 49 -1.34 -2.77 -8.84
C PRO A 49 -0.40 -2.77 -7.64
N PHE A 50 -0.06 -3.95 -7.11
CA PHE A 50 0.83 -4.05 -5.95
C PHE A 50 2.21 -3.43 -6.21
N SER A 51 2.79 -3.66 -7.38
CA SER A 51 4.09 -3.10 -7.78
C SER A 51 4.16 -1.57 -7.64
N PHE A 52 3.11 -0.84 -8.04
CA PHE A 52 3.09 0.63 -7.93
C PHE A 52 2.98 1.08 -6.48
N SER A 53 2.20 0.38 -5.66
CA SER A 53 2.13 0.67 -4.23
C SER A 53 3.46 0.35 -3.52
N ALA A 54 4.13 -0.74 -3.91
CA ALA A 54 5.43 -1.13 -3.38
C ALA A 54 6.50 -0.09 -3.72
N GLU A 55 6.60 0.32 -4.99
CA GLU A 55 7.49 1.40 -5.43
C GLU A 55 7.25 2.68 -4.63
N TYR A 56 5.97 3.06 -4.46
CA TYR A 56 5.60 4.24 -3.70
C TYR A 56 6.08 4.17 -2.25
N PHE A 57 5.78 3.08 -1.52
CA PHE A 57 6.22 2.92 -0.13
C PHE A 57 7.76 2.85 -0.01
N ALA A 58 8.44 2.23 -0.97
CA ALA A 58 9.90 2.18 -1.02
C ALA A 58 10.52 3.58 -1.21
N SER A 59 9.82 4.47 -1.91
CA SER A 59 10.25 5.86 -2.09
C SER A 59 10.14 6.71 -0.80
N LEU A 60 9.31 6.29 0.16
CA LEU A 60 9.03 7.05 1.38
C LEU A 60 9.97 6.74 2.55
N SER A 61 10.34 5.47 2.74
CA SER A 61 11.11 5.06 3.91
C SER A 61 11.86 3.74 3.70
N LYS A 62 12.81 3.45 4.59
CA LYS A 62 13.59 2.20 4.55
C LYS A 62 12.86 0.99 5.14
N ASN A 63 11.89 1.22 6.02
CA ASN A 63 11.18 0.17 6.74
C ASN A 63 9.68 0.32 6.50
N LEU A 64 8.98 -0.77 6.23
CA LEU A 64 7.54 -0.79 6.02
C LEU A 64 6.90 -1.82 6.95
N LEU A 65 5.92 -1.38 7.74
CA LEU A 65 4.99 -2.26 8.44
C LEU A 65 3.65 -2.22 7.70
N ILE A 66 3.28 -3.31 7.05
CA ILE A 66 2.08 -3.38 6.20
C ILE A 66 1.17 -4.51 6.65
N GLU A 67 -0.10 -4.20 6.85
CA GLU A 67 -1.14 -5.19 7.14
C GLU A 67 -1.89 -5.46 5.86
N PHE A 68 -1.91 -6.73 5.47
CA PHE A 68 -2.57 -7.26 4.28
C PHE A 68 -3.84 -8.01 4.67
N PRO A 69 -5.03 -7.44 4.41
CA PRO A 69 -6.28 -8.17 4.55
C PRO A 69 -6.43 -9.15 3.39
N THR A 70 -6.59 -10.43 3.71
CA THR A 70 -6.70 -11.48 2.69
C THR A 70 -8.06 -11.40 1.99
N ARG A 71 -8.25 -12.22 0.94
CA ARG A 71 -9.57 -12.34 0.29
C ARG A 71 -10.66 -12.85 1.22
N ASP A 72 -10.28 -13.45 2.35
CA ASP A 72 -11.24 -13.95 3.33
C ASP A 72 -11.70 -12.90 4.34
N ASP A 73 -11.02 -11.76 4.41
CA ASP A 73 -11.42 -10.61 5.23
C ASP A 73 -12.80 -10.09 4.81
N SER A 74 -13.63 -9.78 5.80
CA SER A 74 -15.02 -9.35 5.60
C SER A 74 -15.13 -8.08 4.76
N TRP A 75 -14.18 -7.16 4.90
CA TRP A 75 -14.16 -5.91 4.14
C TRP A 75 -13.67 -6.13 2.71
N VAL A 76 -12.68 -6.98 2.52
CA VAL A 76 -12.22 -7.37 1.17
C VAL A 76 -13.34 -8.08 0.40
N LYS A 77 -14.07 -8.99 1.05
CA LYS A 77 -15.25 -9.66 0.47
C LYS A 77 -16.30 -8.63 0.03
N PHE A 78 -16.65 -7.69 0.90
CA PHE A 78 -17.57 -6.61 0.59
C PHE A 78 -17.12 -5.76 -0.62
N LEU A 79 -15.85 -5.34 -0.64
CA LEU A 79 -15.30 -4.57 -1.76
C LEU A 79 -15.35 -5.34 -3.08
N LEU A 80 -14.97 -6.61 -3.07
CA LEU A 80 -14.99 -7.46 -4.27
C LEU A 80 -16.42 -7.71 -4.78
N GLU A 81 -17.38 -7.93 -3.88
CA GLU A 81 -18.79 -8.10 -4.24
C GLU A 81 -19.39 -6.84 -4.85
N SER A 82 -19.00 -5.66 -4.35
CA SER A 82 -19.44 -4.37 -4.91
C SER A 82 -19.05 -4.17 -6.38
N LYS A 83 -18.00 -4.87 -6.86
CA LYS A 83 -17.48 -4.79 -8.22
C LYS A 83 -18.23 -5.68 -9.23
N ARG A 84 -19.14 -6.56 -8.78
CA ARG A 84 -19.97 -7.44 -9.62
C ARG A 84 -19.15 -8.20 -10.68
N GLU A 85 -19.47 -8.05 -11.96
CA GLU A 85 -18.79 -8.73 -13.08
C GLU A 85 -17.30 -8.35 -13.18
N PHE A 86 -16.92 -7.19 -12.64
CA PHE A 86 -15.53 -6.74 -12.64
C PHE A 86 -14.68 -7.39 -11.53
N LYS A 87 -15.26 -8.22 -10.65
CA LYS A 87 -14.56 -8.90 -9.56
C LYS A 87 -13.38 -9.75 -10.04
N ALA A 88 -13.53 -10.43 -11.18
CA ALA A 88 -12.49 -11.31 -11.74
C ALA A 88 -11.20 -10.55 -12.12
N HIS A 89 -11.28 -9.25 -12.41
CA HIS A 89 -10.08 -8.42 -12.64
C HIS A 89 -9.17 -8.31 -11.41
N PHE A 90 -9.67 -8.64 -10.22
CA PHE A 90 -8.91 -8.63 -8.97
C PHE A 90 -8.54 -10.03 -8.49
N ASP A 91 -8.56 -11.06 -9.34
CA ASP A 91 -8.11 -12.40 -8.94
C ASP A 91 -6.61 -12.45 -8.65
N PHE A 92 -5.85 -11.44 -9.10
CA PHE A 92 -4.47 -11.24 -8.71
C PHE A 92 -4.30 -10.81 -7.23
N TYR A 93 -5.36 -10.35 -6.55
CA TYR A 93 -5.29 -9.95 -5.14
C TYR A 93 -5.17 -11.20 -4.25
N THR A 94 -3.95 -11.72 -4.14
CA THR A 94 -3.58 -12.89 -3.35
C THR A 94 -2.32 -12.60 -2.56
N VAL A 95 -2.10 -13.36 -1.48
CA VAL A 95 -0.88 -13.25 -0.67
C VAL A 95 0.36 -13.50 -1.53
N GLY A 96 0.35 -14.53 -2.38
CA GLY A 96 1.51 -14.87 -3.21
C GLY A 96 1.88 -13.78 -4.22
N ASN A 97 0.89 -13.18 -4.89
CA ASN A 97 1.15 -12.08 -5.82
C ASN A 97 1.59 -10.81 -5.10
N PHE A 98 0.98 -10.52 -3.93
CA PHE A 98 1.40 -9.40 -3.09
C PHE A 98 2.88 -9.55 -2.68
N GLU A 99 3.26 -10.72 -2.15
CA GLU A 99 4.64 -11.00 -1.76
C GLU A 99 5.60 -10.94 -2.94
N ASN A 100 5.21 -11.49 -4.10
CA ASN A 100 6.00 -11.45 -5.33
C ASN A 100 6.29 -10.01 -5.77
N ASP A 101 5.27 -9.18 -5.93
CA ASP A 101 5.43 -7.80 -6.41
C ASP A 101 6.15 -6.91 -5.40
N TYR A 102 5.90 -7.11 -4.10
CA TYR A 102 6.63 -6.38 -3.06
C TYR A 102 8.09 -6.83 -2.95
N SER A 103 8.42 -8.07 -3.34
CA SER A 103 9.79 -8.59 -3.26
C SER A 103 10.77 -7.87 -4.19
N GLU A 104 10.28 -7.19 -5.23
CA GLU A 104 11.10 -6.36 -6.13
C GLU A 104 11.74 -5.18 -5.38
N TYR A 105 11.02 -4.60 -4.41
CA TYR A 105 11.43 -3.39 -3.69
C TYR A 105 11.82 -3.67 -2.23
N PHE A 106 11.32 -4.76 -1.66
CA PHE A 106 11.45 -5.09 -0.25
C PHE A 106 11.93 -6.52 -0.01
N GLU A 107 12.58 -6.70 1.13
CA GLU A 107 12.79 -7.98 1.79
C GLU A 107 11.75 -8.14 2.89
N ILE A 108 11.07 -9.29 2.92
CA ILE A 108 10.14 -9.64 3.99
C ILE A 108 10.95 -10.16 5.18
N VAL A 109 11.01 -9.37 6.25
CA VAL A 109 11.78 -9.70 7.47
C VAL A 109 10.94 -10.53 8.43
N GLU A 110 9.66 -10.19 8.59
CA GLU A 110 8.73 -10.94 9.41
C GLU A 110 7.36 -10.97 8.75
N LYS A 111 6.69 -12.13 8.87
CA LYS A 111 5.31 -12.36 8.47
C LYS A 111 4.58 -13.00 9.64
N ARG A 112 3.44 -12.42 10.03
CA ARG A 112 2.63 -12.91 11.14
C ARG A 112 1.14 -12.81 10.82
N ASP A 113 0.44 -13.93 10.86
CA ASP A 113 -1.01 -13.94 10.80
C ASP A 113 -1.58 -13.29 12.08
N ILE A 114 -2.64 -12.49 11.94
CA ILE A 114 -3.30 -11.82 13.07
C ILE A 114 -4.40 -12.76 13.59
N PRO A 115 -4.27 -13.34 14.81
CA PRO A 115 -5.25 -14.30 15.30
C PRO A 115 -6.65 -13.68 15.41
N GLY A 116 -7.66 -14.40 14.93
CA GLY A 116 -9.04 -13.93 14.92
C GLY A 116 -9.35 -12.90 13.83
N ALA A 117 -8.41 -12.64 12.92
CA ALA A 117 -8.61 -11.84 11.73
C ALA A 117 -8.06 -12.55 10.49
N GLU A 118 -8.72 -12.37 9.34
CA GLU A 118 -8.27 -12.91 8.05
C GLU A 118 -7.19 -12.01 7.43
N ARG A 119 -6.16 -11.68 8.22
CA ARG A 119 -5.18 -10.64 7.91
C ARG A 119 -3.78 -11.07 8.31
N ILE A 120 -2.80 -10.54 7.58
CA ILE A 120 -1.38 -10.84 7.78
C ILE A 120 -0.62 -9.53 7.99
N LEU A 121 0.18 -9.45 9.04
CA LEU A 121 1.10 -8.34 9.29
C LEU A 121 2.48 -8.69 8.77
N TYR A 122 3.06 -7.79 7.99
CA TYR A 122 4.41 -7.90 7.48
C TYR A 122 5.28 -6.78 8.00
N PHE A 123 6.49 -7.13 8.43
CA PHE A 123 7.59 -6.20 8.56
C PHE A 123 8.55 -6.40 7.38
N MET A 124 8.78 -5.32 6.63
CA MET A 124 9.54 -5.33 5.40
C MET A 124 10.65 -4.28 5.44
N LYS A 125 11.82 -4.62 4.89
CA LYS A 125 12.96 -3.70 4.71
C LYS A 125 13.18 -3.44 3.24
N ARG A 126 13.33 -2.17 2.87
CA ARG A 126 13.60 -1.79 1.48
C ARG A 126 14.94 -2.39 1.05
N ARG A 127 14.97 -3.04 -0.10
CA ARG A 127 16.23 -3.48 -0.72
C ARG A 127 17.07 -2.27 -1.07
N GLU A 128 18.39 -2.40 -0.95
CA GLU A 128 19.28 -1.39 -1.50
C GLU A 128 19.28 -1.52 -3.03
N PRO A 129 19.21 -0.40 -3.76
CA PRO A 129 19.28 -0.41 -5.21
C PRO A 129 20.65 -0.84 -5.74
#